data_AF-A0A4Q4Z899-F1
#
_entry.id   AF-A0A4Q4Z899-F1
#
_cell.length_a   1.000
_cell.length_b   1.000
_cell.length_c   1.000
_cell.angle_alpha   90.00
_cell.angle_beta   90.00
_cell.angle_gamma   90.00
#
_symmetry.space_group_name_H-M   'P 1'
#
loop_
_entity.id
_entity.type
_entity.pdbx_description
1 polymer ?
#
loop_
_entity_poly.entity_id
_entity_poly.type
_entity_poly.pdbx_seq_one_letter_code
_entity_poly.pdbx_strand_id
1 'polypeptide(L)'
;MWDSVQNSNAEYQAAIQRQNELMSTDLYWGYMRRHGSGVFRWTGDKTSALSILESVILSSERDSLVILRIQHELIDEQKDLHDTSTGQSLAKQYGAVWQHLREELETLRHSYLQARREQNQKLADSLRIQRDDLHRQLCVVETAQRELQETSENFLSEKTALYQRRLRDAQDDHAELTRTLADSTTEFEELSGKLQKNQKDFEEATRHYQNERAQTEALTKQEQLDQVQDERKCRYKQEQEEIEMKRQNLTKDITRGRKREVFKRNVLALLGVLAGVGTIAAGSATMQIPIVAVGIGLVGTAATKLDFSRKKKKEEDDIWDVPDYS
;
A
#
# COMPACT_ATOMS: atom_id res chain seq x y z
N MET A 1 -19.14 -15.62 -12.75
CA MET A 1 -19.19 -14.22 -12.28
C MET A 1 -18.72 -13.34 -13.45
N TRP A 2 -18.94 -12.02 -13.45
CA TRP A 2 -18.64 -11.18 -14.63
C TRP A 2 -17.14 -11.09 -14.95
N ASP A 3 -16.29 -11.33 -13.96
CA ASP A 3 -14.84 -11.50 -14.05
C ASP A 3 -14.40 -12.78 -14.77
N SER A 4 -15.28 -13.79 -14.84
CA SER A 4 -15.01 -15.10 -15.45
C SER A 4 -15.59 -15.25 -16.86
N VAL A 5 -16.37 -14.28 -17.34
CA VAL A 5 -16.92 -14.28 -18.70
C VAL A 5 -15.78 -13.88 -19.64
N GLN A 6 -15.25 -14.82 -20.40
CA GLN A 6 -14.24 -14.54 -21.40
C GLN A 6 -14.83 -13.57 -22.43
N ASN A 7 -14.02 -12.67 -23.01
CA ASN A 7 -14.42 -11.72 -24.07
C ASN A 7 -14.80 -12.42 -25.40
N SER A 8 -15.27 -13.67 -25.34
CA SER A 8 -16.01 -14.30 -26.43
C SER A 8 -17.34 -13.59 -26.59
N ASN A 9 -17.57 -13.05 -27.79
CA ASN A 9 -18.78 -12.27 -28.10
C ASN A 9 -20.08 -13.02 -27.76
N ALA A 10 -20.11 -14.36 -27.82
CA ALA A 10 -21.32 -15.12 -27.55
C ALA A 10 -21.68 -15.20 -26.06
N GLU A 11 -20.69 -15.50 -25.19
CA GLU A 11 -20.91 -15.63 -23.74
C GLU A 11 -21.19 -14.27 -23.10
N TYR A 12 -20.51 -13.23 -23.57
CA TYR A 12 -20.74 -11.86 -23.13
C TYR A 12 -22.17 -11.39 -23.44
N GLN A 13 -22.66 -11.68 -24.66
CA GLN A 13 -24.03 -11.33 -25.05
C GLN A 13 -25.07 -12.12 -24.27
N ALA A 14 -24.84 -13.41 -24.03
CA ALA A 14 -25.72 -14.24 -23.20
C ALA A 14 -25.79 -13.71 -21.75
N ALA A 15 -24.67 -13.29 -21.18
CA ALA A 15 -24.62 -12.70 -19.85
C ALA A 15 -25.38 -11.36 -19.77
N ILE A 16 -25.27 -10.51 -20.80
CA ILE A 16 -26.03 -9.25 -20.90
C ILE A 16 -27.53 -9.53 -20.99
N GLN A 17 -27.93 -10.46 -21.84
CA GLN A 17 -29.35 -10.84 -21.98
C GLN A 17 -29.90 -11.34 -20.66
N ARG A 18 -29.15 -12.19 -19.95
CA ARG A 18 -29.56 -12.69 -18.64
C ARG A 18 -29.65 -11.57 -17.59
N GLN A 19 -28.71 -10.65 -17.57
CA GLN A 19 -28.77 -9.49 -16.67
C GLN A 19 -30.02 -8.65 -16.97
N ASN A 20 -30.31 -8.39 -18.25
CA ASN A 20 -31.50 -7.65 -18.64
C ASN A 20 -32.79 -8.36 -18.22
N GLU A 21 -32.87 -9.67 -18.40
CA GLU A 21 -34.00 -10.48 -17.95
C GLU A 21 -34.19 -10.41 -16.42
N LEU A 22 -33.10 -10.49 -15.66
CA LEU A 22 -33.13 -10.34 -14.20
C LEU A 22 -33.61 -8.94 -13.79
N MET A 23 -33.18 -7.90 -14.51
CA MET A 23 -33.57 -6.51 -14.27
C MET A 23 -34.98 -6.16 -14.74
N SER A 24 -35.56 -6.91 -15.68
CA SER A 24 -36.89 -6.65 -16.24
C SER A 24 -37.99 -7.50 -15.61
N THR A 25 -37.63 -8.66 -15.04
CA THR A 25 -38.61 -9.60 -14.48
C THR A 25 -38.88 -9.27 -13.02
N ASP A 26 -40.14 -9.04 -12.70
CA ASP A 26 -40.58 -8.64 -11.36
C ASP A 26 -40.27 -9.67 -10.27
N LEU A 27 -40.31 -10.96 -10.64
CA LEU A 27 -39.96 -12.08 -9.76
C LEU A 27 -38.48 -12.07 -9.34
N TYR A 28 -37.61 -11.39 -10.10
CA TYR A 28 -36.18 -11.29 -9.82
C TYR A 28 -35.84 -9.89 -9.30
N TRP A 29 -35.08 -9.09 -10.06
CA TRP A 29 -34.62 -7.76 -9.64
C TRP A 29 -35.50 -6.64 -10.19
N GLY A 30 -36.44 -6.93 -11.09
CA GLY A 30 -37.33 -5.93 -11.69
C GLY A 30 -38.16 -5.18 -10.66
N TYR A 31 -38.69 -5.88 -9.64
CA TYR A 31 -39.44 -5.25 -8.56
C TYR A 31 -38.57 -4.24 -7.78
N MET A 32 -37.37 -4.66 -7.37
CA MET A 32 -36.44 -3.82 -6.60
C MET A 32 -35.98 -2.61 -7.41
N ARG A 33 -35.63 -2.82 -8.68
CA ARG A 33 -35.20 -1.74 -9.58
C ARG A 33 -36.28 -0.67 -9.78
N ARG A 34 -37.55 -1.07 -9.92
CA ARG A 34 -38.68 -0.11 -10.02
C ARG A 34 -38.88 0.72 -8.77
N HIS A 35 -38.47 0.21 -7.60
CA HIS A 35 -38.55 0.90 -6.32
C HIS A 35 -37.23 1.60 -5.94
N GLY A 36 -36.37 1.88 -6.93
CA GLY A 36 -35.18 2.72 -6.74
C GLY A 36 -33.88 1.95 -6.48
N SER A 37 -33.89 0.61 -6.42
CA SER A 37 -32.64 -0.14 -6.25
C SER A 37 -31.74 -0.04 -7.50
N GLY A 38 -30.50 0.36 -7.29
CA GLY A 38 -29.45 0.35 -8.31
C GLY A 38 -28.90 -1.05 -8.57
N VAL A 39 -28.46 -1.31 -9.81
CA VAL A 39 -27.75 -2.54 -10.19
C VAL A 39 -26.36 -2.15 -10.66
N PHE A 40 -25.34 -2.67 -10.00
CA PHE A 40 -23.94 -2.41 -10.34
C PHE A 40 -23.22 -3.70 -10.73
N ARG A 41 -22.26 -3.58 -11.65
CA ARG A 41 -21.49 -4.70 -12.18
C ARG A 41 -20.06 -4.62 -11.67
N TRP A 42 -19.62 -5.67 -10.98
CA TRP A 42 -18.20 -5.86 -10.66
C TRP A 42 -17.51 -6.62 -11.79
N THR A 43 -16.45 -6.05 -12.36
CA THR A 43 -15.71 -6.62 -13.50
C THR A 43 -14.40 -7.30 -13.12
N GLY A 44 -14.16 -7.55 -11.83
CA GLY A 44 -12.97 -8.24 -11.34
C GLY A 44 -11.76 -7.32 -11.07
N ASP A 45 -11.91 -6.02 -11.33
CA ASP A 45 -10.85 -5.03 -11.20
C ASP A 45 -11.12 -4.06 -10.03
N LYS A 46 -10.04 -3.43 -9.53
CA LYS A 46 -10.12 -2.48 -8.41
C LYS A 46 -10.96 -1.25 -8.76
N THR A 47 -10.98 -0.82 -10.03
CA THR A 47 -11.68 0.41 -10.42
C THR A 47 -13.19 0.21 -10.41
N SER A 48 -13.71 -0.93 -10.87
CA SER A 48 -15.13 -1.26 -10.73
C SER A 48 -15.55 -1.43 -9.27
N ALA A 49 -14.71 -2.04 -8.42
CA ALA A 49 -15.01 -2.16 -6.99
C ALA A 49 -15.10 -0.78 -6.31
N LEU A 50 -14.17 0.13 -6.60
CA LEU A 50 -14.22 1.50 -6.08
C LEU A 50 -15.42 2.29 -6.61
N SER A 51 -15.78 2.12 -7.90
CA SER A 51 -16.96 2.77 -8.48
C SER A 51 -18.27 2.30 -7.83
N ILE A 52 -18.36 1.02 -7.45
CA ILE A 52 -19.49 0.49 -6.68
C ILE A 52 -19.54 1.10 -5.28
N LEU A 53 -18.40 1.20 -4.60
CA LEU A 53 -18.33 1.82 -3.27
C LEU A 53 -18.72 3.30 -3.33
N GLU A 54 -18.18 4.03 -4.30
CA GLU A 54 -18.50 5.44 -4.53
C GLU A 54 -19.99 5.62 -4.84
N SER A 55 -20.60 4.76 -5.66
CA SER A 55 -22.03 4.85 -5.94
C SER A 55 -22.88 4.55 -4.71
N VAL A 56 -22.47 3.62 -3.84
CA VAL A 56 -23.17 3.33 -2.58
C VAL A 56 -23.06 4.51 -1.61
N ILE A 57 -21.86 5.10 -1.47
CA ILE A 57 -21.63 6.25 -0.60
C ILE A 57 -22.42 7.47 -1.12
N LEU A 58 -22.30 7.80 -2.41
CA LEU A 58 -23.04 8.90 -3.03
C LEU A 58 -24.56 8.69 -2.99
N SER A 59 -25.03 7.44 -3.11
CA SER A 59 -26.46 7.15 -2.97
C SER A 59 -26.90 7.31 -1.51
N SER A 60 -26.06 6.97 -0.53
CA SER A 60 -26.35 7.22 0.89
C SER A 60 -26.31 8.71 1.28
N GLU A 61 -25.62 9.54 0.51
CA GLU A 61 -25.61 11.00 0.67
C GLU A 61 -26.80 11.67 -0.02
N ARG A 62 -27.26 11.15 -1.18
CA ARG A 62 -28.39 11.71 -1.95
C ARG A 62 -29.74 11.25 -1.44
N ASP A 63 -29.87 9.97 -1.13
CA ASP A 63 -30.94 9.47 -0.30
C ASP A 63 -30.50 9.81 1.13
N SER A 64 -30.60 11.10 1.49
CA SER A 64 -30.61 11.52 2.88
C SER A 64 -31.40 10.45 3.60
N LEU A 65 -30.78 9.72 4.54
CA LEU A 65 -31.43 8.68 5.32
C LEU A 65 -32.87 9.14 5.49
N VAL A 66 -33.83 8.36 5.02
CA VAL A 66 -35.25 8.69 5.22
C VAL A 66 -35.46 8.49 6.72
N ILE A 67 -34.94 9.43 7.50
CA ILE A 67 -35.05 9.55 8.93
C ILE A 67 -36.53 9.83 9.05
N LEU A 68 -37.22 8.86 9.63
CA LEU A 68 -38.63 9.03 9.90
C LEU A 68 -38.75 10.31 10.71
N ARG A 69 -39.68 11.18 10.36
CA ARG A 69 -39.85 12.46 11.05
C ARG A 69 -39.90 12.31 12.58
N ILE A 70 -40.47 11.21 13.06
CA ILE A 70 -40.49 10.85 14.48
C ILE A 70 -39.09 10.64 15.07
N GLN A 71 -38.16 10.05 14.32
CA GLN A 71 -36.77 9.85 14.76
C GLN A 71 -36.02 11.18 14.84
N HIS A 72 -36.24 12.09 13.88
CA HIS A 72 -35.69 13.44 13.92
C HIS A 72 -36.19 14.20 15.16
N GLU A 73 -37.51 14.18 15.39
CA GLU A 73 -38.12 14.86 16.53
C GLU A 73 -37.65 14.26 17.88
N LEU A 74 -37.50 12.93 17.98
CA LEU A 74 -37.04 12.27 19.21
C LEU A 74 -35.55 12.48 19.49
N ILE A 75 -34.70 12.41 18.46
CA ILE A 75 -33.23 12.38 18.62
C ILE A 75 -32.65 13.78 18.51
N ASP A 76 -32.98 14.49 17.43
CA ASP A 76 -32.34 15.77 17.10
C ASP A 76 -33.01 16.93 17.84
N GLU A 77 -34.35 16.90 17.95
CA GLU A 77 -35.11 17.92 18.68
C GLU A 77 -35.32 17.58 20.17
N GLN A 78 -34.86 16.40 20.62
CA GLN A 78 -35.00 15.90 21.99
C GLN A 78 -36.44 15.99 22.53
N LYS A 79 -37.43 15.82 21.65
CA LYS A 79 -38.84 15.79 22.07
C LYS A 79 -39.16 14.46 22.69
N ASP A 80 -40.02 14.47 23.70
CA ASP A 80 -40.64 13.26 24.19
C ASP A 80 -41.64 12.72 23.15
N LEU A 81 -41.94 11.41 23.21
CA LEU A 81 -42.83 10.78 22.24
C LEU A 81 -44.20 11.48 22.14
N HIS A 82 -44.72 12.01 23.26
CA HIS A 82 -45.99 12.72 23.30
C HIS A 82 -45.96 14.08 22.59
N ASP A 83 -44.78 14.70 22.51
CA ASP A 83 -44.57 15.99 21.84
C ASP A 83 -44.25 15.86 20.36
N THR A 84 -43.96 14.65 19.88
CA THR A 84 -43.77 14.37 18.45
C THR A 84 -45.04 14.63 17.64
N SER A 85 -44.91 15.00 16.37
CA SER A 85 -46.03 15.19 15.44
C SER A 85 -46.92 13.94 15.36
N THR A 86 -46.32 12.76 15.40
CA THR A 86 -47.04 11.47 15.42
C THR A 86 -47.76 11.29 16.76
N GLY A 87 -47.08 11.53 17.89
CA GLY A 87 -47.65 11.45 19.23
C GLY A 87 -48.84 12.39 19.41
N GLN A 88 -48.70 13.65 18.99
CA GLN A 88 -49.78 14.64 19.02
C GLN A 88 -50.96 14.25 18.11
N SER A 89 -50.70 13.67 16.94
CA SER A 89 -51.76 13.21 16.04
C SER A 89 -52.52 12.04 16.66
N LEU A 90 -51.81 11.10 17.29
CA LEU A 90 -52.41 9.98 18.02
C LEU A 90 -53.23 10.49 19.21
N ALA A 91 -52.68 11.41 20.00
CA ALA A 91 -53.36 12.02 21.15
C ALA A 91 -54.63 12.76 20.74
N LYS A 92 -54.61 13.47 19.59
CA LYS A 92 -55.82 14.09 19.01
C LYS A 92 -56.87 13.06 18.61
N GLN A 93 -56.47 11.95 18.00
CA GLN A 93 -57.39 10.87 17.63
C GLN A 93 -58.02 10.23 18.88
N TYR A 94 -57.20 9.93 19.90
CA TYR A 94 -57.70 9.42 21.19
C TYR A 94 -58.64 10.43 21.86
N GLY A 95 -58.28 11.71 21.88
CA GLY A 95 -59.12 12.77 22.42
C GLY A 95 -60.47 12.89 21.72
N ALA A 96 -60.49 12.76 20.39
CA ALA A 96 -61.73 12.78 19.60
C ALA A 96 -62.63 11.58 19.91
N VAL A 97 -62.06 10.37 19.99
CA VAL A 97 -62.80 9.15 20.37
C VAL A 97 -63.34 9.27 21.79
N TRP A 98 -62.54 9.80 22.71
CA TRP A 98 -62.96 10.00 24.09
C TRP A 98 -64.10 11.02 24.22
N GLN A 99 -64.02 12.13 23.50
CA GLN A 99 -65.11 13.12 23.45
C GLN A 99 -66.38 12.52 22.88
N HIS A 100 -66.30 11.79 21.77
CA HIS A 100 -67.44 11.12 21.16
C HIS A 100 -68.13 10.13 22.13
N LEU A 101 -67.36 9.24 22.77
CA LEU A 101 -67.89 8.29 23.75
C LEU A 101 -68.52 9.00 24.96
N ARG A 102 -67.96 10.14 25.37
CA ARG A 102 -68.52 10.95 26.46
C ARG A 102 -69.84 11.61 26.08
N GLU A 103 -69.94 12.15 24.87
CA GLU A 103 -71.19 12.71 24.34
C GLU A 103 -72.27 11.65 24.21
N GLU A 104 -71.91 10.46 23.70
CA GLU A 104 -72.82 9.31 23.66
C GLU A 104 -73.30 8.91 25.06
N LEU A 105 -72.43 8.90 26.07
CA LEU A 105 -72.86 8.63 27.44
C LEU A 105 -73.84 9.68 27.98
N GLU A 106 -73.64 10.97 27.70
CA GLU A 106 -74.54 12.02 28.15
C GLU A 106 -75.90 11.94 27.44
N THR A 107 -75.93 11.67 26.14
CA THR A 107 -77.18 11.46 25.39
C THR A 107 -77.93 10.21 25.88
N LEU A 108 -77.21 9.14 26.17
CA LEU A 108 -77.78 7.91 26.72
C LEU A 108 -78.33 8.12 28.13
N ARG A 109 -77.65 8.94 28.95
CA ARG A 109 -78.12 9.34 30.28
C ARG A 109 -79.43 10.11 30.22
N HIS A 110 -79.55 11.05 29.28
CA HIS A 110 -80.80 11.79 29.06
C HIS A 110 -81.93 10.85 28.62
N SER A 111 -81.64 9.97 27.67
CA SER A 111 -82.58 8.96 27.15
C SER A 111 -83.06 8.01 28.26
N TYR A 112 -82.16 7.60 29.15
CA TYR A 112 -82.48 6.76 30.31
C TYR A 112 -83.42 7.46 31.29
N LEU A 113 -83.14 8.73 31.61
CA LEU A 113 -84.00 9.53 32.49
C LEU A 113 -85.39 9.74 31.90
N GLN A 114 -85.48 9.95 30.58
CA GLN A 114 -86.74 10.07 29.87
C GLN A 114 -87.54 8.75 29.88
N ALA A 115 -86.91 7.63 29.53
CA ALA A 115 -87.55 6.31 29.55
C ALA A 115 -88.09 5.95 30.95
N ARG A 116 -87.37 6.36 32.01
CA ARG A 116 -87.81 6.18 33.40
C ARG A 116 -89.02 7.06 33.76
N ARG A 117 -89.09 8.30 33.25
CA ARG A 117 -90.27 9.17 33.42
C ARG A 117 -91.50 8.62 32.71
N GLU A 118 -91.30 8.02 31.54
CA GLU A 118 -92.34 7.36 30.74
C GLU A 118 -92.71 5.96 31.26
N GLN A 119 -92.16 5.52 32.39
CA GLN A 119 -92.36 4.19 33.00
C GLN A 119 -92.04 3.01 32.06
N ASN A 120 -91.17 3.21 31.07
CA ASN A 120 -90.77 2.15 30.15
C ASN A 120 -89.57 1.38 30.71
N GLN A 121 -89.85 0.41 31.58
CA GLN A 121 -88.82 -0.39 32.27
C GLN A 121 -87.89 -1.12 31.29
N LYS A 122 -88.43 -1.74 30.23
CA LYS A 122 -87.65 -2.50 29.26
C LYS A 122 -86.64 -1.63 28.51
N LEU A 123 -87.06 -0.43 28.12
CA LEU A 123 -86.17 0.54 27.48
C LEU A 123 -85.10 1.04 28.47
N ALA A 124 -85.49 1.36 29.71
CA ALA A 124 -84.54 1.79 30.74
C ALA A 124 -83.47 0.72 31.03
N ASP A 125 -83.83 -0.56 31.08
CA ASP A 125 -82.87 -1.66 31.28
C ASP A 125 -81.92 -1.82 30.08
N SER A 126 -82.43 -1.71 28.85
CA SER A 126 -81.58 -1.76 27.64
C SER A 126 -80.56 -0.62 27.59
N LEU A 127 -80.99 0.61 27.94
CA LEU A 127 -80.12 1.79 27.99
C LEU A 127 -79.09 1.67 29.13
N ARG A 128 -79.43 1.01 30.24
CA ARG A 128 -78.47 0.72 31.31
C ARG A 128 -77.34 -0.19 30.82
N ILE A 129 -77.68 -1.24 30.06
CA ILE A 129 -76.68 -2.17 29.50
C ILE A 129 -75.77 -1.45 28.51
N GLN A 130 -76.32 -0.63 27.62
CA GLN A 130 -75.54 0.18 26.66
C GLN A 130 -74.61 1.18 27.37
N ARG A 131 -75.08 1.81 28.45
CA ARG A 131 -74.26 2.71 29.27
C ARG A 131 -73.07 1.96 29.87
N ASP A 132 -73.34 0.78 30.44
CA ASP A 132 -72.29 -0.03 31.08
C ASP A 132 -71.26 -0.50 30.04
N ASP A 133 -71.67 -0.78 28.81
CA ASP A 133 -70.77 -1.12 27.70
C ASP A 133 -69.88 0.07 27.29
N LEU A 134 -70.48 1.24 27.05
CA LEU A 134 -69.74 2.47 26.74
C LEU A 134 -68.73 2.84 27.85
N HIS A 135 -69.11 2.61 29.11
CA HIS A 135 -68.22 2.86 30.24
C HIS A 135 -67.01 1.90 30.25
N ARG A 136 -67.21 0.64 29.85
CA ARG A 136 -66.09 -0.30 29.64
C ARG A 136 -65.19 0.15 28.50
N GLN A 137 -65.77 0.59 27.39
CA GLN A 137 -65.00 1.09 26.25
C GLN A 137 -64.14 2.30 26.63
N LEU A 138 -64.67 3.25 27.41
CA LEU A 138 -63.89 4.37 27.94
C LEU A 138 -62.74 3.90 28.83
N CYS A 139 -62.98 2.93 29.71
CA CYS A 139 -61.94 2.39 30.58
C CYS A 139 -60.82 1.75 29.75
N VAL A 140 -61.16 0.99 28.71
CA VAL A 140 -60.19 0.37 27.79
C VAL A 140 -59.35 1.41 27.05
N VAL A 141 -59.98 2.49 26.56
CA VAL A 141 -59.26 3.58 25.87
C VAL A 141 -58.30 4.28 26.83
N GLU A 142 -58.73 4.55 28.07
CA GLU A 142 -57.91 5.20 29.09
C GLU A 142 -56.72 4.32 29.52
N THR A 143 -56.93 3.02 29.72
CA THR A 143 -55.83 2.09 30.04
C THR A 143 -54.85 1.97 28.88
N ALA A 144 -55.34 1.85 27.64
CA ALA A 144 -54.48 1.76 26.47
C ALA A 144 -53.62 3.02 26.27
N GLN A 145 -54.18 4.21 26.55
CA GLN A 145 -53.43 5.46 26.49
C GLN A 145 -52.31 5.50 27.54
N ARG A 146 -52.60 5.08 28.78
CA ARG A 146 -51.61 5.04 29.87
C ARG A 146 -50.50 4.02 29.61
N GLU A 147 -50.89 2.81 29.18
CA GLU A 147 -49.94 1.75 28.82
C GLU A 147 -49.00 2.18 27.70
N LEU A 148 -49.50 2.89 26.68
CA LEU A 148 -48.68 3.40 25.59
C LEU A 148 -47.62 4.40 26.09
N GLN A 149 -47.99 5.27 27.03
CA GLN A 149 -47.06 6.24 27.63
C GLN A 149 -45.97 5.53 28.43
N GLU A 150 -46.34 4.64 29.35
CA GLU A 150 -45.39 3.91 30.18
C GLU A 150 -44.46 3.00 29.35
N THR A 151 -45.02 2.30 28.36
CA THR A 151 -44.23 1.41 27.48
C THR A 151 -43.23 2.19 26.64
N SER A 152 -43.61 3.39 26.18
CA SER A 152 -42.72 4.26 25.41
C SER A 152 -41.53 4.73 26.23
N GLU A 153 -41.76 5.25 27.45
CA GLU A 153 -40.69 5.73 28.33
C GLU A 153 -39.70 4.62 28.68
N ASN A 154 -40.24 3.44 29.04
CA ASN A 154 -39.42 2.26 29.34
C ASN A 154 -38.59 1.85 28.12
N PHE A 155 -39.20 1.77 26.93
CA PHE A 155 -38.49 1.43 25.70
C PHE A 155 -37.37 2.41 25.36
N LEU A 156 -37.62 3.72 25.47
CA LEU A 156 -36.61 4.75 25.20
C LEU A 156 -35.45 4.66 26.18
N SER A 157 -35.72 4.45 27.47
CA SER A 157 -34.67 4.30 28.48
C SER A 157 -33.80 3.06 28.24
N GLU A 158 -34.42 1.91 27.91
CA GLU A 158 -33.71 0.66 27.63
C GLU A 158 -32.81 0.80 26.40
N LYS A 159 -33.33 1.38 25.31
CA LYS A 159 -32.56 1.60 24.08
C LYS A 159 -31.42 2.58 24.30
N THR A 160 -31.65 3.66 25.04
CA THR A 160 -30.62 4.64 25.38
C THR A 160 -29.47 3.97 26.15
N ALA A 161 -29.78 3.16 27.17
CA ALA A 161 -28.77 2.42 27.93
C ALA A 161 -27.98 1.44 27.06
N LEU A 162 -28.66 0.74 26.13
CA LEU A 162 -28.01 -0.18 25.19
C LEU A 162 -27.05 0.54 24.24
N TYR A 163 -27.46 1.67 23.68
CA TYR A 163 -26.60 2.46 22.79
C TYR A 163 -25.41 3.06 23.52
N GLN A 164 -25.60 3.56 24.75
CA GLN A 164 -24.50 4.03 25.58
C GLN A 164 -23.50 2.92 25.93
N ARG A 165 -23.97 1.67 26.08
CA ARG A 165 -23.08 0.53 26.26
C ARG A 165 -22.26 0.25 25.01
N ARG A 166 -22.90 0.16 23.84
CA ARG A 166 -22.21 -0.05 22.57
C ARG A 166 -21.21 1.06 22.24
N LEU A 167 -21.53 2.30 22.58
CA LEU A 167 -20.62 3.42 22.37
C LEU A 167 -19.36 3.28 23.23
N ARG A 168 -19.50 2.84 24.49
CA ARG A 168 -18.37 2.55 25.37
C ARG A 168 -17.54 1.38 24.84
N ASP A 169 -18.19 0.27 24.47
CA ASP A 169 -17.49 -0.89 23.90
C ASP A 169 -16.68 -0.47 22.66
N ALA A 170 -17.26 0.33 21.76
CA ALA A 170 -16.56 0.84 20.58
C ALA A 170 -15.39 1.80 20.92
N GLN A 171 -15.52 2.61 21.98
CA GLN A 171 -14.44 3.46 22.46
C GLN A 171 -13.30 2.65 23.06
N ASP A 172 -13.62 1.60 23.81
CA ASP A 172 -12.65 0.69 24.40
C ASP A 172 -11.90 -0.10 23.30
N ASP A 173 -12.63 -0.62 22.31
CA ASP A 173 -12.04 -1.28 21.13
C ASP A 173 -11.10 -0.33 20.37
N HIS A 174 -11.50 0.93 20.18
CA HIS A 174 -10.65 1.94 19.55
C HIS A 174 -9.40 2.22 20.39
N ALA A 175 -9.52 2.31 21.71
CA ALA A 175 -8.39 2.52 22.59
C ALA A 175 -7.41 1.34 22.54
N GLU A 176 -7.92 0.11 22.51
CA GLU A 176 -7.11 -1.10 22.35
C GLU A 176 -6.39 -1.13 20.99
N LEU A 177 -7.10 -0.83 19.90
CA LEU A 177 -6.51 -0.75 18.57
C LEU A 177 -5.41 0.33 18.51
N THR A 178 -5.62 1.46 19.16
CA THR A 178 -4.62 2.54 19.19
C THR A 178 -3.36 2.12 19.95
N ARG A 179 -3.51 1.37 21.05
CA ARG A 179 -2.38 0.82 21.81
C ARG A 179 -1.60 -0.20 20.99
N THR A 180 -2.29 -1.16 20.35
CA THR A 180 -1.62 -2.17 19.51
C THR A 180 -0.89 -1.54 18.32
N LEU A 181 -1.44 -0.48 17.73
CA LEU A 181 -0.75 0.29 16.69
C LEU A 181 0.50 0.99 17.25
N ALA A 182 0.42 1.62 18.42
CA ALA A 182 1.58 2.24 19.06
C ALA A 182 2.69 1.22 19.34
N ASP A 183 2.35 0.06 19.92
CA ASP A 183 3.30 -1.01 20.20
C ASP A 183 3.96 -1.50 18.89
N SER A 184 3.17 -1.78 17.86
CA SER A 184 3.69 -2.19 16.55
C SER A 184 4.59 -1.14 15.91
N THR A 185 4.29 0.16 16.05
CA THR A 185 5.16 1.22 15.54
C THR A 185 6.50 1.26 16.27
N THR A 186 6.52 1.05 17.59
CA THR A 186 7.78 1.00 18.34
C THR A 186 8.63 -0.21 17.96
N GLU A 187 8.02 -1.39 17.77
CA GLU A 187 8.70 -2.58 17.27
C GLU A 187 9.31 -2.32 15.88
N PHE A 188 8.57 -1.64 14.99
CA PHE A 188 9.06 -1.28 13.67
C PHE A 188 10.25 -0.32 13.73
N GLU A 189 10.21 0.68 14.61
CA GLU A 189 11.33 1.61 14.84
C GLU A 189 12.57 0.88 15.38
N GLU A 190 12.41 -0.04 16.33
CA GLU A 190 13.50 -0.87 16.84
C GLU A 190 14.11 -1.75 15.75
N LEU A 191 13.27 -2.42 14.96
CA LEU A 191 13.72 -3.29 13.87
C LEU A 191 14.46 -2.48 12.81
N SER A 192 13.93 -1.31 12.45
CA SER A 192 14.57 -0.38 11.52
C SER A 192 15.93 0.10 12.06
N GLY A 193 16.02 0.39 13.36
CA GLY A 193 17.28 0.76 14.00
C GLY A 193 18.32 -0.36 13.98
N LYS A 194 17.90 -1.61 14.21
CA LYS A 194 18.77 -2.81 14.11
C LYS A 194 19.25 -3.02 12.67
N LEU A 195 18.36 -2.91 11.69
CA LEU A 195 18.72 -3.00 10.27
C LEU A 195 19.76 -1.95 9.87
N GLN A 196 19.60 -0.71 10.32
CA GLN A 196 20.55 0.35 10.02
C GLN A 196 21.93 0.10 10.65
N LYS A 197 21.99 -0.44 11.88
CA LYS A 197 23.25 -0.84 12.52
C LYS A 197 23.93 -1.97 11.75
N ASN A 198 23.18 -3.04 11.47
CA ASN A 198 23.69 -4.19 10.71
C ASN A 198 24.21 -3.76 9.33
N GLN A 199 23.54 -2.81 8.67
CA GLN A 199 24.01 -2.26 7.40
C GLN A 199 25.35 -1.53 7.54
N LYS A 200 25.51 -0.70 8.57
CA LYS A 200 26.79 -0.02 8.85
C LYS A 200 27.90 -1.02 9.16
N ASP A 201 27.63 -2.02 10.00
CA ASP A 201 28.59 -3.06 10.34
C ASP A 201 29.02 -3.85 9.09
N PHE A 202 28.08 -4.13 8.18
CA PHE A 202 28.37 -4.77 6.91
C PHE A 202 29.24 -3.89 6.00
N GLU A 203 28.95 -2.58 5.91
CA GLU A 203 29.76 -1.62 5.16
C GLU A 203 31.18 -1.50 5.73
N GLU A 204 31.33 -1.47 7.05
CA GLU A 204 32.63 -1.43 7.73
C GLU A 204 33.43 -2.71 7.52
N ALA A 205 32.81 -3.88 7.68
CA ALA A 205 33.44 -5.17 7.40
C ALA A 205 33.88 -5.27 5.93
N THR A 206 33.06 -4.78 5.01
CA THR A 206 33.39 -4.75 3.57
C THR A 206 34.59 -3.85 3.30
N ARG A 207 34.66 -2.66 3.92
CA ARG A 207 35.82 -1.77 3.82
C ARG A 207 37.08 -2.39 4.40
N HIS A 208 36.97 -3.06 5.55
CA HIS A 208 38.09 -3.76 6.18
C HIS A 208 38.65 -4.82 5.23
N TYR A 209 37.78 -5.68 4.68
CA TYR A 209 38.18 -6.71 3.73
C TYR A 209 38.83 -6.14 2.46
N GLN A 210 38.28 -5.05 1.92
CA GLN A 210 38.87 -4.36 0.75
C GLN A 210 40.26 -3.79 1.07
N ASN A 211 40.45 -3.21 2.25
CA ASN A 211 41.74 -2.68 2.68
C ASN A 211 42.79 -3.78 2.87
N GLU A 212 42.44 -4.89 3.53
CA GLU A 212 43.34 -6.05 3.67
C GLU A 212 43.71 -6.64 2.30
N ARG A 213 42.73 -6.74 1.40
CA ARG A 213 42.98 -7.18 0.02
C ARG A 213 43.92 -6.23 -0.72
N ALA A 214 43.73 -4.91 -0.59
CA ALA A 214 44.62 -3.94 -1.21
C ALA A 214 46.05 -3.99 -0.63
N GLN A 215 46.19 -4.22 0.68
CA GLN A 215 47.48 -4.39 1.33
C GLN A 215 48.20 -5.66 0.87
N THR A 216 47.50 -6.79 0.80
CA THR A 216 48.08 -8.05 0.29
C THR A 216 48.46 -7.95 -1.19
N GLU A 217 47.64 -7.30 -2.01
CA GLU A 217 47.98 -6.99 -3.41
C GLU A 217 49.18 -6.03 -3.53
N ALA A 218 49.36 -5.09 -2.60
CA ALA A 218 50.52 -4.20 -2.58
C ALA A 218 51.81 -4.93 -2.16
N LEU A 219 51.76 -5.78 -1.13
CA LEU A 219 52.89 -6.58 -0.67
C LEU A 219 53.35 -7.56 -1.75
N THR A 220 52.43 -8.27 -2.38
CA THR A 220 52.76 -9.19 -3.48
C THR A 220 53.39 -8.47 -4.68
N LYS A 221 52.92 -7.27 -5.03
CA LYS A 221 53.57 -6.43 -6.04
C LYS A 221 54.97 -5.98 -5.62
N GLN A 222 55.17 -5.65 -4.35
CA GLN A 222 56.48 -5.27 -3.84
C GLN A 222 57.45 -6.45 -3.88
N GLU A 223 57.04 -7.64 -3.46
CA GLU A 223 57.85 -8.86 -3.56
C GLU A 223 58.23 -9.18 -5.02
N GLN A 224 57.30 -9.02 -5.96
CA GLN A 224 57.57 -9.19 -7.39
C GLN A 224 58.60 -8.15 -7.89
N LEU A 225 58.51 -6.90 -7.45
CA LEU A 225 59.48 -5.87 -7.81
C LEU A 225 60.87 -6.20 -7.25
N ASP A 226 60.96 -6.68 -6.02
CA ASP A 226 62.21 -7.06 -5.38
C ASP A 226 62.86 -8.26 -6.09
N GLN A 227 62.08 -9.27 -6.47
CA GLN A 227 62.55 -10.39 -7.29
C GLN A 227 63.13 -9.92 -8.63
N VAL A 228 62.41 -9.03 -9.33
CA VAL A 228 62.88 -8.46 -10.60
C VAL A 228 64.16 -7.64 -10.41
N GLN A 229 64.29 -6.91 -9.30
CA GLN A 229 65.52 -6.16 -8.98
C GLN A 229 66.69 -7.09 -8.70
N ASP A 230 66.49 -8.17 -7.96
CA ASP A 230 67.54 -9.12 -7.64
C ASP A 230 67.98 -9.93 -8.86
N GLU A 231 67.05 -10.32 -9.73
CA GLU A 231 67.39 -10.89 -11.05
C GLU A 231 68.23 -9.93 -11.90
N ARG A 232 67.88 -8.64 -11.90
CA ARG A 232 68.67 -7.62 -12.60
C ARG A 232 70.07 -7.49 -12.01
N LYS A 233 70.22 -7.46 -10.68
CA LYS A 233 71.53 -7.43 -10.01
C LYS A 233 72.37 -8.66 -10.35
N CYS A 234 71.78 -9.85 -10.35
CA CYS A 234 72.46 -11.09 -10.72
C CYS A 234 72.93 -11.04 -12.18
N ARG A 235 72.09 -10.57 -13.11
CA ARG A 235 72.49 -10.37 -14.51
C ARG A 235 73.65 -9.37 -14.63
N TYR A 236 73.60 -8.24 -13.94
CA TYR A 236 74.70 -7.28 -13.97
C TYR A 236 76.01 -7.85 -13.44
N LYS A 237 75.98 -8.68 -12.38
CA LYS A 237 77.18 -9.35 -11.87
C LYS A 237 77.76 -10.34 -12.89
N GLN A 238 76.90 -11.15 -13.52
CA GLN A 238 77.33 -12.07 -14.58
C GLN A 238 77.95 -11.33 -15.77
N GLU A 239 77.34 -10.22 -16.21
CA GLU A 239 77.90 -9.39 -17.28
C GLU A 239 79.24 -8.78 -16.87
N GLN A 240 79.40 -8.33 -15.62
CA GLN A 240 80.70 -7.82 -15.14
C GLN A 240 81.78 -8.91 -15.13
N GLU A 241 81.46 -10.10 -14.64
CA GLU A 241 82.38 -11.25 -14.67
C GLU A 241 82.74 -11.64 -16.11
N GLU A 242 81.79 -11.58 -17.04
CA GLU A 242 82.04 -11.83 -18.46
C GLU A 242 82.94 -10.75 -19.08
N ILE A 243 82.71 -9.48 -18.75
CA ILE A 243 83.55 -8.36 -19.18
C ILE A 243 84.97 -8.51 -18.61
N GLU A 244 85.11 -8.88 -17.34
CA GLU A 244 86.41 -9.12 -16.71
C GLU A 244 87.13 -10.31 -17.34
N MET A 245 86.44 -11.42 -17.58
CA MET A 245 86.96 -12.57 -18.33
C MET A 245 87.41 -12.17 -19.72
N LYS A 246 86.62 -11.39 -20.46
CA LYS A 246 86.99 -10.84 -21.77
C LYS A 246 88.22 -9.94 -21.67
N ARG A 247 88.35 -9.09 -20.64
CA ARG A 247 89.54 -8.26 -20.39
C ARG A 247 90.77 -9.11 -20.06
N GLN A 248 90.63 -10.15 -19.23
CA GLN A 248 91.71 -11.06 -18.92
C GLN A 248 92.16 -11.87 -20.14
N ASN A 249 91.22 -12.29 -20.98
CA ASN A 249 91.55 -12.96 -22.23
C ASN A 249 92.20 -12.00 -23.23
N LEU A 250 91.68 -10.78 -23.38
CA LEU A 250 92.29 -9.75 -24.24
C LEU A 250 93.70 -9.39 -23.77
N THR A 251 93.95 -9.29 -22.46
CA THR A 251 95.31 -9.04 -21.92
C THR A 251 96.23 -10.25 -22.07
N LYS A 252 95.72 -11.49 -21.94
CA LYS A 252 96.46 -12.71 -22.30
C LYS A 252 96.79 -12.75 -23.79
N ASP A 253 95.90 -12.28 -24.66
CA ASP A 253 96.14 -12.20 -26.11
C ASP A 253 97.13 -11.07 -26.45
N ILE A 254 97.08 -9.92 -25.78
CA ILE A 254 98.07 -8.84 -25.90
C ILE A 254 99.45 -9.31 -25.41
N THR A 255 99.53 -10.07 -24.32
CA THR A 255 100.80 -10.60 -23.80
C THR A 255 101.34 -11.78 -24.61
N ARG A 256 100.47 -12.61 -25.20
CA ARG A 256 100.86 -13.62 -26.21
C ARG A 256 101.27 -12.97 -27.54
N GLY A 257 100.65 -11.84 -27.91
CA GLY A 257 101.07 -10.98 -29.02
C GLY A 257 102.44 -10.37 -28.79
N ARG A 258 102.68 -9.79 -27.61
CA ARG A 258 104.01 -9.27 -27.20
C ARG A 258 105.09 -10.36 -27.13
N LYS A 259 104.76 -11.58 -26.70
CA LYS A 259 105.72 -12.71 -26.69
C LYS A 259 106.00 -13.30 -28.08
N ARG A 260 105.14 -13.04 -29.08
CA ARG A 260 105.39 -13.39 -30.49
C ARG A 260 106.07 -12.28 -31.29
N GLU A 261 106.03 -11.03 -30.85
CA GLU A 261 106.79 -9.92 -31.46
C GLU A 261 108.27 -9.91 -31.04
N VAL A 262 108.61 -10.39 -29.84
CA VAL A 262 110.02 -10.44 -29.37
C VAL A 262 110.79 -11.65 -29.94
N PHE A 263 110.09 -12.68 -30.44
CA PHE A 263 110.71 -13.85 -31.11
C PHE A 263 110.85 -13.69 -32.64
N LYS A 264 110.34 -12.60 -33.23
CA LYS A 264 110.42 -12.32 -34.68
C LYS A 264 111.40 -11.21 -35.04
N ARG A 265 112.27 -10.80 -34.11
CA ARG A 265 113.32 -9.80 -34.34
C ARG A 265 114.68 -10.36 -34.76
N ASN A 266 114.83 -11.68 -34.81
CA ASN A 266 115.94 -12.36 -35.49
C ASN A 266 115.34 -13.37 -36.46
N VAL A 267 115.84 -13.37 -37.70
CA VAL A 267 115.46 -14.22 -38.84
C VAL A 267 114.42 -13.59 -39.79
N LEU A 268 114.95 -12.71 -40.68
CA LEU A 268 114.57 -12.54 -42.10
C LEU A 268 113.20 -11.85 -42.36
N ALA A 269 113.05 -10.69 -43.01
CA ALA A 269 113.78 -10.08 -44.12
C ALA A 269 114.34 -11.08 -45.13
N LEU A 270 113.49 -11.98 -45.64
CA LEU A 270 113.64 -12.56 -46.98
C LEU A 270 112.37 -13.28 -47.38
N LEU A 271 111.97 -13.08 -48.64
CA LEU A 271 110.81 -13.63 -49.36
C LEU A 271 109.55 -12.77 -49.30
N GLY A 272 109.59 -11.69 -50.10
CA GLY A 272 108.41 -11.26 -50.83
C GLY A 272 108.07 -12.23 -51.98
N VAL A 273 107.05 -11.82 -52.73
CA VAL A 273 106.60 -12.29 -54.06
C VAL A 273 105.29 -13.11 -54.04
N LEU A 274 104.22 -12.44 -54.53
CA LEU A 274 103.05 -12.97 -55.29
C LEU A 274 102.15 -13.97 -54.54
N ALA A 275 100.83 -14.10 -54.71
CA ALA A 275 99.80 -13.68 -55.67
C ALA A 275 98.47 -13.67 -54.85
N GLY A 276 97.46 -12.84 -55.11
CA GLY A 276 96.61 -12.92 -56.30
C GLY A 276 95.29 -13.64 -55.99
N VAL A 277 94.20 -12.86 -55.97
CA VAL A 277 92.83 -13.16 -56.47
C VAL A 277 91.99 -14.29 -55.83
N GLY A 278 90.75 -13.94 -55.48
CA GLY A 278 89.59 -14.84 -55.46
C GLY A 278 88.57 -14.50 -54.36
N THR A 279 87.65 -13.55 -54.54
CA THR A 279 86.27 -13.70 -55.08
C THR A 279 85.32 -14.64 -54.32
N ILE A 280 84.11 -14.10 -54.06
CA ILE A 280 82.79 -14.76 -53.89
C ILE A 280 82.56 -15.40 -52.51
N ALA A 281 81.37 -15.37 -51.90
CA ALA A 281 80.14 -14.58 -51.97
C ALA A 281 79.22 -15.18 -50.89
N ALA A 282 78.05 -14.56 -50.75
CA ALA A 282 76.82 -15.11 -50.17
C ALA A 282 76.76 -15.15 -48.63
N GLY A 283 75.74 -14.59 -47.99
CA GLY A 283 74.54 -13.94 -48.52
C GLY A 283 73.58 -13.57 -47.40
N SER A 284 72.89 -12.43 -47.59
CA SER A 284 71.48 -12.12 -47.24
C SER A 284 70.84 -12.85 -46.04
N ALA A 285 70.17 -12.16 -45.12
CA ALA A 285 68.89 -11.51 -45.40
C ALA A 285 68.50 -10.64 -44.17
N THR A 286 68.24 -9.33 -44.32
CA THR A 286 66.90 -8.67 -44.27
C THR A 286 66.04 -9.10 -43.06
N MET A 287 65.33 -8.28 -42.30
CA MET A 287 64.80 -6.92 -42.41
C MET A 287 64.09 -6.63 -41.06
N GLN A 288 64.03 -5.36 -40.65
CA GLN A 288 62.89 -4.67 -39.99
C GLN A 288 62.05 -5.36 -38.88
N ILE A 289 62.16 -4.81 -37.66
CA ILE A 289 61.13 -4.24 -36.73
C ILE A 289 59.64 -4.49 -37.18
N PRO A 290 58.68 -4.92 -36.30
CA PRO A 290 58.19 -4.03 -35.22
C PRO A 290 57.63 -4.61 -33.90
N ILE A 291 57.74 -3.73 -32.90
CA ILE A 291 56.75 -3.35 -31.87
C ILE A 291 55.43 -4.13 -31.92
N VAL A 292 55.10 -4.81 -30.81
CA VAL A 292 53.73 -5.17 -30.46
C VAL A 292 53.39 -4.48 -29.15
N ALA A 293 52.74 -3.32 -29.28
CA ALA A 293 51.91 -2.73 -28.25
C ALA A 293 50.55 -3.44 -28.32
N VAL A 294 50.12 -4.06 -27.21
CA VAL A 294 48.73 -4.49 -27.03
C VAL A 294 48.20 -3.74 -25.82
N GLY A 295 47.60 -2.59 -26.10
CA GLY A 295 46.49 -2.10 -25.30
C GLY A 295 45.23 -2.80 -25.79
N ILE A 296 44.42 -3.30 -24.87
CA ILE A 296 43.01 -3.56 -25.12
C ILE A 296 42.25 -2.71 -24.11
N GLY A 297 41.53 -1.74 -24.67
CA GLY A 297 40.61 -0.88 -23.98
C GLY A 297 39.29 -1.56 -23.66
N LEU A 298 38.60 -0.89 -22.74
CA LEU A 298 37.18 -0.89 -22.42
C LEU A 298 36.24 -1.44 -23.50
N VAL A 299 35.34 -2.32 -23.07
CA VAL A 299 33.96 -2.38 -23.57
C VAL A 299 33.02 -2.27 -22.37
N GLY A 300 32.30 -1.15 -22.30
CA GLY A 300 31.11 -1.00 -21.48
C GLY A 300 29.82 -1.22 -22.28
N THR A 301 28.70 -1.09 -21.55
CA THR A 301 27.27 -1.24 -21.89
C THR A 301 26.74 -2.66 -21.64
N ALA A 302 25.64 -2.91 -20.93
CA ALA A 302 24.44 -2.11 -20.61
C ALA A 302 23.99 -2.39 -19.16
N ALA A 303 23.67 -1.41 -18.32
CA ALA A 303 22.39 -0.69 -18.22
C ALA A 303 21.17 -1.57 -17.89
N THR A 304 20.82 -1.65 -16.61
CA THR A 304 19.41 -1.68 -16.17
C THR A 304 19.22 -0.66 -15.06
N LYS A 305 18.44 0.37 -15.43
CA LYS A 305 17.86 1.40 -14.58
C LYS A 305 16.94 0.77 -13.54
N LEU A 306 17.05 1.19 -12.29
CA LEU A 306 15.89 1.31 -11.40
C LEU A 306 15.88 2.73 -10.85
N ASP A 307 14.97 3.52 -11.43
CA ASP A 307 14.57 4.86 -11.02
C ASP A 307 13.69 4.73 -9.77
N PHE A 308 14.15 5.25 -8.64
CA PHE A 308 13.25 5.60 -7.53
C PHE A 308 12.99 7.11 -7.60
N SER A 309 11.91 7.46 -8.28
CA SER A 309 11.33 8.80 -8.27
C SER A 309 10.88 9.16 -6.85
N ARG A 310 11.73 9.95 -6.19
CA ARG A 310 11.46 10.71 -4.98
C ARG A 310 10.64 11.95 -5.36
N LYS A 311 9.33 11.98 -5.08
CA LYS A 311 8.54 13.22 -5.09
C LYS A 311 8.45 13.77 -3.67
N LYS A 312 9.14 14.91 -3.46
CA LYS A 312 8.94 15.82 -2.32
C LYS A 312 7.73 16.73 -2.59
N LYS A 313 7.10 17.12 -1.48
CA LYS A 313 6.07 18.14 -1.27
C LYS A 313 6.28 19.46 -2.03
N LYS A 314 5.15 20.03 -2.46
CA LYS A 314 4.70 21.45 -2.38
C LYS A 314 3.23 21.31 -1.98
N GLU A 315 2.70 21.81 -0.85
CA GLU A 315 2.66 23.20 -0.37
C GLU A 315 2.28 24.18 -1.48
N GLU A 316 0.96 24.35 -1.64
CA GLU A 316 0.33 25.59 -2.07
C GLU A 316 -1.04 25.66 -1.38
N ASP A 317 -1.28 26.82 -0.78
CA ASP A 317 -2.40 27.22 0.04
C ASP A 317 -3.73 27.14 -0.73
N ASP A 318 -4.79 26.65 -0.09
CA ASP A 318 -6.14 27.08 -0.44
C ASP A 318 -6.97 27.27 0.83
N ILE A 319 -7.17 28.55 1.09
CA ILE A 319 -8.07 29.18 2.04
C ILE A 319 -9.49 28.75 1.69
N TRP A 320 -10.18 28.09 2.63
CA TRP A 320 -11.64 27.96 2.56
C TRP A 320 -12.26 28.92 3.57
N ASP A 321 -12.79 30.00 3.01
CA ASP A 321 -13.74 30.90 3.65
C ASP A 321 -14.94 30.10 4.18
N VAL A 322 -15.24 30.29 5.45
CA VAL A 322 -16.50 29.87 6.08
C VAL A 322 -17.52 30.99 5.83
N PRO A 323 -18.67 30.74 5.19
CA PRO A 323 -19.74 31.73 5.18
C PRO A 323 -20.46 31.71 6.54
N ASP A 324 -20.40 32.85 7.23
CA ASP A 324 -21.35 33.20 8.28
C ASP A 324 -22.77 33.20 7.71
N TYR A 325 -23.66 32.40 8.31
CA TYR A 325 -25.10 32.58 8.18
C TYR A 325 -25.63 33.10 9.51
N SER A 326 -25.95 34.40 9.51
CA SER A 326 -26.88 35.04 10.44
C SER A 326 -28.32 34.73 10.05
#